data_AF-A0A1J3CIV8-F1
#
_entry.id   AF-A0A1J3CIV8-F1
#
_cell.length_a   1.000
_cell.length_b   1.000
_cell.length_c   1.000
_cell.angle_alpha   90.00
_cell.angle_beta   90.00
_cell.angle_gamma   90.00
#
_symmetry.space_group_name_H-M   'P 1'
#
loop_
_entity.id
_entity.type
_entity.pdbx_description
1 polymer ?
#
loop_
_entity_poly.entity_id
_entity_poly.type
_entity_poly.pdbx_seq_one_letter_code
_entity_poly.pdbx_strand_id
1 'polypeptide(L)'
;KHTLSPYLRNLIFGRGITMTTSLISSLQTLKLSSPFANGSTPLSTLSKPNFFPNPGRPAATVPVIRAMKTMQGRVVCATNDKTVAVEVVRLAPHPKYKRRVRKKKKYQAHDPDNQFKVGDVVLLEKSRPISKTKSFVALPVVSRSVRNPEGRGGAGNDLGIPLESQQPA
;
A
#
# COMPACT_ATOMS: atom_id res chain seq x y z
N LYS A 1 37.44 43.47 -11.92
CA LYS A 1 36.66 42.34 -12.48
C LYS A 1 35.89 41.69 -11.33
N HIS A 2 34.67 42.17 -11.07
CA HIS A 2 33.81 41.71 -9.97
C HIS A 2 32.69 40.83 -10.51
N THR A 3 32.43 39.69 -9.88
CA THR A 3 31.15 39.35 -9.22
C THR A 3 31.21 37.93 -8.63
N LEU A 4 30.96 37.83 -7.33
CA LEU A 4 30.81 36.60 -6.56
C LEU A 4 29.32 36.36 -6.25
N SER A 5 29.01 35.07 -6.10
CA SER A 5 27.80 34.36 -5.65
C SER A 5 26.74 35.14 -4.83
N PRO A 6 25.44 34.91 -5.08
CA PRO A 6 24.36 35.37 -4.21
C PRO A 6 24.08 34.32 -3.13
N TYR A 7 24.75 34.41 -1.99
CA TYR A 7 24.32 33.76 -0.76
C TYR A 7 24.53 34.73 0.42
N LEU A 8 23.46 34.92 1.19
CA LEU A 8 23.35 35.64 2.48
C LEU A 8 23.05 37.15 2.45
N ARG A 9 21.86 37.48 2.96
CA ARG A 9 21.61 38.27 4.20
C ARG A 9 20.09 38.32 4.44
N ASN A 10 19.56 37.63 5.46
CA ASN A 10 19.43 38.04 6.87
C ASN A 10 18.40 39.15 7.10
N LEU A 11 17.36 38.90 7.90
CA LEU A 11 17.03 39.81 9.01
C LEU A 11 16.18 39.14 10.10
N ILE A 12 16.62 39.35 11.33
CA ILE A 12 16.03 38.97 12.62
C ILE A 12 15.27 40.19 13.15
N PHE A 13 14.01 40.01 13.55
CA PHE A 13 13.26 40.73 14.60
C PHE A 13 12.07 39.81 14.91
N GLY A 14 11.72 39.37 16.13
CA GLY A 14 11.86 39.97 17.45
C GLY A 14 10.44 40.27 17.97
N ARG A 15 9.95 39.47 18.94
CA ARG A 15 8.81 39.74 19.86
C ARG A 15 7.43 39.86 19.16
N GLY A 16 6.39 39.10 19.48
CA GLY A 16 5.85 38.75 20.79
C GLY A 16 4.47 39.40 20.91
N ILE A 17 3.37 38.66 20.65
CA ILE A 17 2.02 39.04 21.06
C ILE A 17 1.27 37.76 21.46
N THR A 18 1.24 37.50 22.76
CA THR A 18 0.23 36.66 23.40
C THR A 18 -1.00 37.54 23.64
N MET A 19 -2.16 37.17 23.08
CA MET A 19 -3.45 37.72 23.50
C MET A 19 -4.22 36.64 24.24
N THR A 20 -4.31 36.81 25.56
CA THR A 20 -5.46 36.38 26.38
C THR A 20 -6.67 37.18 25.88
N THR A 21 -7.93 36.72 25.90
CA THR A 21 -8.75 36.37 27.05
C THR A 21 -9.99 35.57 26.60
N SER A 22 -10.47 34.71 27.49
CA SER A 22 -11.77 34.03 27.48
C SER A 22 -12.93 35.02 27.65
N LEU A 23 -14.01 34.88 26.87
CA LEU A 23 -15.36 35.30 27.29
C LEU A 23 -16.44 34.34 26.80
N ILE A 24 -17.39 34.14 27.71
CA ILE A 24 -18.46 33.15 27.79
C ILE A 24 -19.69 33.62 27.00
N SER A 25 -20.37 32.70 26.30
CA SER A 25 -21.81 32.80 26.02
C SER A 25 -22.38 31.37 25.94
N SER A 26 -23.10 30.95 26.97
CA SER A 26 -24.55 31.07 27.15
C SER A 26 -25.29 29.87 26.56
N LEU A 27 -25.84 29.09 27.50
CA LEU A 27 -26.70 27.94 27.31
C LEU A 27 -27.95 28.29 26.51
N GLN A 28 -28.39 27.38 25.63
CA GLN A 28 -29.82 27.15 25.44
C GLN A 28 -30.07 25.70 24.98
N THR A 29 -30.43 24.84 25.92
CA THR A 29 -31.03 23.53 25.65
C THR A 29 -32.53 23.71 25.44
N LEU A 30 -33.03 23.40 24.25
CA LEU A 30 -34.47 23.22 24.04
C LEU A 30 -34.78 21.72 24.02
N LYS A 31 -35.37 21.26 25.12
CA LYS A 31 -36.04 19.97 25.22
C LYS A 31 -37.41 20.12 24.55
N LEU A 32 -37.59 19.54 23.36
CA LEU A 32 -38.94 19.34 22.82
C LEU A 32 -39.43 17.97 23.30
N SER A 33 -40.30 17.99 24.29
CA SER A 33 -41.08 16.82 24.69
C SER A 33 -42.18 16.59 23.66
N SER A 34 -42.24 15.41 23.06
CA SER A 34 -43.50 14.87 22.57
C SER A 34 -43.81 13.59 23.34
N PRO A 35 -44.83 13.60 24.21
CA PRO A 35 -45.26 12.43 24.94
C PRO A 35 -46.01 11.50 23.98
N PHE A 36 -45.57 10.24 23.99
CA PHE A 36 -46.36 9.04 23.80
C PHE A 36 -47.88 9.24 23.71
N ALA A 37 -48.46 8.90 22.56
CA ALA A 37 -49.86 8.51 22.45
C ALA A 37 -49.96 7.36 21.43
N ASN A 38 -49.70 6.15 21.95
CA ASN A 38 -50.29 4.87 21.55
C ASN A 38 -50.19 4.47 20.06
N GLY A 39 -49.06 3.82 19.75
CA GLY A 39 -48.91 2.96 18.58
C GLY A 39 -48.09 1.73 18.94
N SER A 40 -48.55 0.93 19.92
CA SER A 40 -47.93 -0.36 20.23
C SER A 40 -48.27 -1.37 19.13
N THR A 41 -47.56 -1.29 18.01
CA THR A 41 -47.40 -2.47 17.17
C THR A 41 -46.46 -3.40 17.93
N PRO A 42 -46.82 -4.67 18.19
CA PRO A 42 -45.84 -5.65 18.61
C PRO A 42 -44.87 -5.80 17.44
N LEU A 43 -43.71 -5.15 17.54
CA LEU A 43 -42.60 -5.34 16.64
C LEU A 43 -42.27 -6.82 16.70
N SER A 44 -42.78 -7.59 15.75
CA SER A 44 -42.51 -9.01 15.58
C SER A 44 -41.01 -9.17 15.77
N THR A 45 -40.64 -9.93 16.79
CA THR A 45 -39.27 -10.30 17.10
C THR A 45 -38.71 -10.93 15.82
N LEU A 46 -38.04 -10.09 15.01
CA LEU A 46 -37.26 -10.53 13.88
C LEU A 46 -36.18 -11.38 14.53
N SER A 47 -36.43 -12.69 14.56
CA SER A 47 -35.47 -13.69 14.99
C SER A 47 -34.18 -13.30 14.30
N LYS A 48 -33.15 -12.94 15.08
CA LYS A 48 -31.81 -12.73 14.54
C LYS A 48 -31.60 -13.84 13.51
N PRO A 49 -31.21 -13.55 12.25
CA PRO A 49 -30.85 -14.62 11.35
C PRO A 49 -29.80 -15.42 12.10
N ASN A 50 -30.15 -16.66 12.45
CA ASN A 50 -29.24 -17.61 13.04
C ASN A 50 -28.15 -17.81 11.99
N PHE A 51 -27.11 -16.97 12.07
CA PHE A 51 -25.89 -17.10 11.31
C PHE A 51 -25.11 -18.25 11.94
N PHE A 52 -25.70 -19.45 11.92
CA PHE A 52 -24.91 -20.65 12.04
C PHE A 52 -24.06 -20.67 10.77
N PRO A 53 -22.72 -20.57 10.89
CA PRO A 53 -21.87 -20.72 9.72
C PRO A 53 -22.10 -22.13 9.19
N ASN A 54 -22.79 -22.23 8.05
CA ASN A 54 -23.00 -23.49 7.36
C ASN A 54 -21.60 -24.05 7.03
N PRO A 55 -21.20 -25.22 7.56
CA PRO A 55 -19.83 -25.72 7.46
C PRO A 55 -19.38 -26.07 6.03
N GLY A 56 -20.28 -25.97 5.04
CA GLY A 56 -20.01 -26.25 3.63
C GLY A 56 -19.89 -25.03 2.70
N ARG A 57 -19.98 -23.78 3.20
CA ARG A 57 -19.84 -22.58 2.35
C ARG A 57 -18.46 -21.94 2.61
N PRO A 58 -17.52 -21.95 1.64
CA PRO A 58 -16.31 -21.14 1.79
C PRO A 58 -16.77 -19.69 1.91
N ALA A 59 -16.55 -19.08 3.08
CA ALA A 59 -16.87 -17.69 3.32
C ALA A 59 -16.22 -16.87 2.20
N ALA A 60 -17.03 -16.20 1.39
CA ALA A 60 -16.55 -15.38 0.28
C ALA A 60 -15.48 -14.43 0.82
N THR A 61 -14.22 -14.69 0.50
CA THR A 61 -13.09 -13.91 1.01
C THR A 61 -13.06 -12.61 0.25
N VAL A 62 -13.83 -11.63 0.73
CA VAL A 62 -13.78 -10.27 0.23
C VAL A 62 -12.35 -9.76 0.43
N PRO A 63 -11.69 -9.18 -0.58
CA PRO A 63 -10.34 -8.68 -0.42
C PRO A 63 -10.31 -7.61 0.68
N VAL A 64 -9.38 -7.74 1.62
CA VAL A 64 -9.17 -6.72 2.65
C VAL A 64 -8.77 -5.41 1.95
N ILE A 65 -9.66 -4.42 1.99
CA ILE A 65 -9.39 -3.09 1.43
C ILE A 65 -8.39 -2.40 2.36
N ARG A 66 -7.18 -2.16 1.87
CA ARG A 66 -6.13 -1.45 2.60
C ARG A 66 -6.07 0.00 2.12
N ALA A 67 -5.99 0.94 3.06
CA ALA A 67 -5.91 2.37 2.74
C ALA A 67 -4.67 2.75 1.91
N MET A 68 -3.61 1.94 1.95
CA MET A 68 -2.35 2.20 1.27
C MET A 68 -1.77 0.93 0.64
N LYS A 69 -1.07 1.14 -0.48
CA LYS A 69 -0.45 0.06 -1.25
C LYS A 69 0.80 -0.48 -0.56
N THR A 70 0.93 -1.80 -0.47
CA THR A 70 2.15 -2.49 -0.04
C THR A 70 3.26 -2.36 -1.09
N MET A 71 4.52 -2.37 -0.64
CA MET A 71 5.69 -2.21 -1.52
C MET A 71 6.47 -3.52 -1.56
N GLN A 72 6.78 -4.03 -2.75
CA GLN A 72 7.63 -5.22 -2.89
C GLN A 72 9.08 -4.79 -3.09
N GLY A 73 10.02 -5.48 -2.46
CA GLY A 73 11.44 -5.20 -2.61
C GLY A 73 12.31 -6.41 -2.29
N ARG A 74 13.62 -6.26 -2.56
CA ARG A 74 14.62 -7.30 -2.28
C ARG A 74 15.44 -6.94 -1.05
N VAL A 75 15.69 -7.92 -0.18
CA VAL A 75 16.54 -7.73 1.00
C VAL A 75 17.99 -7.56 0.54
N VAL A 76 18.61 -6.45 0.92
CA VAL A 76 20.01 -6.12 0.60
C VAL A 76 20.95 -6.43 1.76
N CYS A 77 20.48 -6.26 3.00
CA CYS A 77 21.28 -6.53 4.19
C CYS A 77 20.38 -7.03 5.32
N ALA A 78 20.84 -8.07 6.01
CA ALA A 78 20.18 -8.69 7.15
C ALA A 78 21.14 -8.81 8.36
N THR A 79 22.18 -7.97 8.42
CA THR A 79 23.20 -8.01 9.49
C THR A 79 22.68 -7.48 10.83
N ASN A 80 21.59 -6.71 10.84
CA ASN A 80 21.06 -6.08 12.05
C ASN A 80 19.99 -6.95 12.71
N ASP A 81 19.95 -6.95 14.04
CA ASP A 81 18.91 -7.67 14.76
C ASP A 81 17.52 -7.10 14.51
N LYS A 82 16.57 -8.01 14.30
CA LYS A 82 15.15 -7.76 14.12
C LYS A 82 14.83 -6.76 13.00
N THR A 83 15.75 -6.61 12.06
CA THR A 83 15.77 -5.53 11.07
C THR A 83 16.38 -5.99 9.76
N VAL A 84 15.65 -5.79 8.67
CA VAL A 84 16.16 -6.03 7.32
C VAL A 84 16.12 -4.76 6.49
N ALA A 85 17.21 -4.51 5.76
CA ALA A 85 17.32 -3.41 4.83
C ALA A 85 16.83 -3.86 3.45
N VAL A 86 15.70 -3.32 3.02
CA VAL A 86 15.03 -3.72 1.76
C VAL A 86 15.16 -2.62 0.72
N GLU A 87 15.66 -2.97 -0.46
CA GLU A 87 15.64 -2.09 -1.63
C GLU A 87 14.34 -2.26 -2.40
N VAL A 88 13.57 -1.17 -2.48
CA VAL A 88 12.38 -1.10 -3.32
C VAL A 88 12.70 -0.35 -4.60
N VAL A 89 12.42 -0.99 -5.72
CA VAL A 89 12.53 -0.40 -7.05
C VAL A 89 11.14 -0.05 -7.55
N ARG A 90 10.91 1.22 -7.86
CA ARG A 90 9.66 1.70 -8.50
C ARG A 90 9.95 2.38 -9.82
N LEU A 91 9.05 2.20 -10.77
CA LEU A 91 9.07 2.94 -12.04
C LEU A 91 8.26 4.21 -11.89
N ALA A 92 8.88 5.37 -12.13
CA ALA A 92 8.20 6.65 -12.17
C ALA A 92 8.47 7.35 -13.51
N PRO A 93 7.47 8.00 -14.13
CA PRO A 93 7.70 8.79 -15.33
C PRO A 93 8.61 9.98 -15.00
N HIS A 94 9.57 10.27 -15.88
CA HIS A 94 10.35 11.51 -15.81
C HIS A 94 9.42 12.72 -16.06
N PRO A 95 9.48 13.80 -15.27
CA PRO A 95 8.50 14.89 -15.35
C PRO A 95 8.43 15.57 -16.73
N LYS A 96 9.58 15.87 -17.35
CA LYS A 96 9.64 16.47 -18.70
C LYS A 96 9.42 15.45 -19.83
N TYR A 97 10.28 14.44 -19.90
CA TYR A 97 10.36 13.50 -21.03
C TYR A 97 9.39 12.31 -20.97
N LYS A 98 8.65 12.10 -19.88
CA LYS A 98 7.67 11.00 -19.68
C LYS A 98 8.21 9.56 -19.79
N ARG A 99 9.48 9.34 -20.17
CA ARG A 99 10.17 8.05 -20.10
C ARG A 99 10.10 7.49 -18.67
N ARG A 100 9.74 6.22 -18.51
CA ARG A 100 9.71 5.54 -17.20
C ARG A 100 11.14 5.27 -16.72
N VAL A 101 11.49 5.79 -15.55
CA VAL A 101 12.82 5.63 -14.95
C VAL A 101 12.70 4.81 -13.66
N ARG A 102 13.65 3.90 -13.43
CA ARG A 102 13.76 3.13 -12.19
C ARG A 102 14.30 4.02 -11.07
N LYS A 103 13.51 4.21 -10.01
CA LYS A 103 13.93 4.87 -8.76
C LYS A 103 14.05 3.81 -7.67
N LYS A 104 15.22 3.76 -7.03
CA LYS A 104 15.55 2.82 -5.96
C LYS A 104 15.54 3.56 -4.63
N LYS A 105 14.98 2.96 -3.58
CA LYS A 105 15.07 3.48 -2.21
C LYS A 105 15.20 2.31 -1.23
N LYS A 106 16.10 2.45 -0.26
CA LYS A 106 16.27 1.49 0.83
C LYS A 106 15.36 1.84 2.00
N TYR A 107 14.77 0.84 2.61
CA TYR A 107 13.89 0.95 3.77
C TYR A 107 14.36 0.00 4.87
N GLN A 108 14.23 0.43 6.13
CA GLN A 108 14.45 -0.44 7.28
C GLN A 108 13.11 -1.05 7.66
N ALA A 109 12.99 -2.37 7.51
CA ALA A 109 11.79 -3.12 7.87
C ALA A 109 12.03 -3.89 9.17
N HIS A 110 11.00 -4.01 10.00
CA HIS A 110 10.99 -4.85 11.18
C HIS A 110 10.64 -6.28 10.82
N ASP A 111 11.45 -7.20 11.32
CA ASP A 111 11.23 -8.64 11.29
C ASP A 111 11.55 -9.13 12.71
N PRO A 112 10.57 -9.50 13.55
CA PRO A 112 10.84 -9.90 14.94
C PRO A 112 11.61 -11.22 15.04
N ASP A 113 11.45 -12.10 14.06
CA ASP A 113 11.90 -13.50 14.10
C ASP A 113 13.17 -13.73 13.26
N ASN A 114 13.70 -12.69 12.61
CA ASN A 114 14.89 -12.75 11.73
C ASN A 114 14.79 -13.85 10.66
N GLN A 115 13.59 -14.04 10.10
CA GLN A 115 13.31 -15.08 9.12
C GLN A 115 13.89 -14.76 7.74
N PHE A 116 14.00 -13.48 7.38
CA PHE A 116 14.38 -13.07 6.03
C PHE A 116 15.90 -12.93 5.87
N LYS A 117 16.44 -13.51 4.80
CA LYS A 117 17.87 -13.48 4.46
C LYS A 117 18.16 -12.51 3.31
N VAL A 118 19.44 -12.21 3.12
CA VAL A 118 19.89 -11.38 2.00
C VAL A 118 19.53 -12.06 0.68
N GLY A 119 18.87 -11.31 -0.20
CA GLY A 119 18.46 -11.78 -1.52
C GLY A 119 16.99 -12.13 -1.64
N ASP A 120 16.27 -12.30 -0.52
CA ASP A 120 14.85 -12.62 -0.50
C ASP A 120 14.00 -11.47 -1.02
N VAL A 121 12.83 -11.82 -1.58
CA VAL A 121 11.84 -10.84 -2.01
C VAL A 121 10.73 -10.80 -0.97
N VAL A 122 10.48 -9.61 -0.43
CA VAL A 122 9.55 -9.39 0.68
C VAL A 122 8.54 -8.30 0.35
N LEU A 123 7.38 -8.34 0.99
CA LEU A 123 6.39 -7.27 0.99
C LEU A 123 6.59 -6.38 2.21
N LEU A 124 6.57 -5.07 1.98
CA LEU A 124 6.61 -4.05 3.02
C LEU A 124 5.21 -3.50 3.22
N GLU A 125 4.73 -3.66 4.44
CA GLU A 125 3.52 -3.03 4.94
C GLU A 125 3.89 -1.90 5.92
N LYS A 126 3.19 -0.77 5.84
CA LYS A 126 3.37 0.31 6.80
C LYS A 126 2.72 -0.07 8.14
N SER A 127 3.42 0.21 9.22
CA SER A 127 2.97 0.00 10.59
C SER A 127 3.09 1.29 11.39
N ARG A 128 2.75 1.23 12.69
CA ARG A 128 3.23 2.24 13.64
C ARG A 128 4.77 2.34 13.56
N PRO A 129 5.36 3.52 13.80
CA PRO A 129 6.81 3.64 13.95
C PRO A 129 7.32 2.71 15.06
N ILE A 130 8.33 1.90 14.76
CA ILE A 130 9.00 0.99 15.69
C ILE A 130 10.31 1.61 16.15
N SER A 131 10.95 2.40 15.27
CA SER A 131 12.10 3.24 15.59
C SER A 131 12.04 4.53 14.76
N LYS A 132 13.08 5.37 14.86
CA LYS A 132 13.23 6.60 14.06
C LYS A 132 13.13 6.35 12.54
N THR A 133 13.53 5.18 12.06
CA THR A 133 13.56 4.85 10.62
C THR A 133 12.70 3.64 10.26
N LYS A 134 12.50 2.70 11.19
CA LYS A 134 11.70 1.49 10.96
C LYS A 134 10.22 1.80 11.16
N SER A 135 9.51 2.00 10.06
CA SER A 135 8.05 2.21 10.04
C SER A 135 7.33 1.18 9.14
N PHE A 136 8.04 0.12 8.77
CA PHE A 136 7.54 -0.94 7.91
C PHE A 136 7.78 -2.30 8.56
N VAL A 137 6.86 -3.23 8.31
CA VAL A 137 6.97 -4.65 8.68
C VAL A 137 7.22 -5.47 7.42
N ALA A 138 8.14 -6.43 7.51
CA ALA A 138 8.42 -7.37 6.43
C ALA A 138 7.42 -8.54 6.47
N LEU A 139 6.79 -8.81 5.34
CA LEU A 139 5.83 -9.89 5.15
C LEU A 139 6.27 -10.81 4.00
N PRO A 140 5.94 -12.11 4.08
CA PRO A 140 6.22 -13.05 2.99
C PRO A 140 5.44 -12.65 1.72
N VAL A 141 6.08 -12.82 0.56
CA VAL A 141 5.42 -12.62 -0.74
C VAL A 141 4.54 -13.83 -1.02
N VAL A 142 3.24 -13.62 -1.16
CA VAL A 142 2.35 -14.64 -1.73
C VAL A 142 2.67 -14.75 -3.21
N SER A 143 3.29 -15.87 -3.62
CA SER A 143 3.50 -16.18 -5.03
C SER A 143 2.13 -16.31 -5.69
N ARG A 144 1.71 -15.29 -6.45
CA ARG A 144 0.64 -15.48 -7.43
C ARG A 144 1.16 -16.53 -8.39
N SER A 145 0.52 -17.70 -8.40
CA SER A 145 0.91 -18.86 -9.20
C SER A 145 1.37 -18.39 -10.57
N VAL A 146 2.67 -18.55 -10.83
CA VAL A 146 3.18 -18.45 -12.19
C VAL A 146 2.41 -19.53 -12.94
N ARG A 147 1.58 -19.13 -13.90
CA ARG A 147 0.93 -20.07 -14.81
C ARG A 147 2.08 -20.84 -15.44
N ASN A 148 2.27 -22.08 -15.00
CA ASN A 148 3.35 -22.94 -15.48
C ASN A 148 3.19 -23.04 -17.01
N PRO A 149 4.10 -22.50 -17.84
CA PRO A 149 3.97 -22.61 -19.29
C PRO A 149 4.32 -24.02 -19.80
N GLU A 150 4.64 -24.96 -18.91
CA GLU A 150 4.97 -26.34 -19.24
C GLU A 150 3.73 -27.16 -19.58
N GLY A 151 3.22 -26.91 -20.78
CA GLY A 151 2.21 -27.70 -21.50
C GLY A 151 2.28 -27.51 -23.02
N ARG A 152 3.41 -27.02 -23.55
CA ARG A 152 3.64 -26.89 -25.01
C ARG A 152 5.07 -27.27 -25.38
N GLY A 153 5.35 -28.57 -25.40
CA GLY A 153 6.16 -29.18 -26.46
C GLY A 153 5.22 -30.16 -27.18
N GLY A 154 5.16 -30.31 -28.49
CA GLY A 154 5.90 -29.72 -29.59
C GLY A 154 5.57 -30.62 -30.80
N ALA A 155 4.93 -30.06 -31.82
CA ALA A 155 4.92 -30.63 -33.17
C ALA A 155 5.00 -29.42 -34.11
N GLY A 156 6.19 -29.23 -34.67
CA GLY A 156 6.48 -28.15 -35.58
C GLY A 156 5.98 -28.43 -37.00
N ASN A 157 5.85 -27.32 -37.71
CA ASN A 157 6.03 -27.18 -39.16
C ASN A 157 4.91 -27.65 -40.08
N ASP A 158 3.80 -26.89 -40.12
CA ASP A 158 2.92 -26.83 -41.30
C ASP A 158 2.34 -25.40 -41.45
N LEU A 159 3.22 -24.40 -41.58
CA LEU A 159 2.85 -23.18 -42.29
C LEU A 159 3.30 -23.37 -43.73
N GLY A 160 2.53 -24.20 -44.45
CA GLY A 160 2.70 -24.42 -45.88
C GLY A 160 2.48 -23.11 -46.64
N ILE A 161 3.56 -22.42 -46.95
CA ILE A 161 3.60 -21.42 -48.02
C ILE A 161 4.29 -22.12 -49.20
N PRO A 162 3.56 -22.72 -50.15
CA PRO A 162 4.17 -23.29 -51.34
C PRO A 162 4.45 -22.17 -52.32
N LEU A 163 5.70 -21.75 -52.43
CA LEU A 163 6.17 -20.88 -53.49
C LEU A 163 7.41 -21.52 -54.11
N GLU A 164 7.19 -22.64 -54.79
CA GLU A 164 8.15 -23.20 -55.73
C GLU A 164 7.64 -22.92 -57.14
N SER A 165 8.17 -21.84 -57.72
CA SER A 165 8.00 -21.48 -59.13
C SER A 165 9.03 -22.23 -59.97
N GLN A 166 8.72 -23.42 -60.46
CA GLN A 166 9.49 -24.03 -61.54
C GLN A 166 8.94 -23.54 -62.89
N GLN A 167 9.75 -22.73 -63.57
CA GLN A 167 9.52 -22.24 -64.92
C GLN A 167 9.69 -23.39 -65.95
N PRO A 168 8.94 -23.38 -67.06
CA PRO A 168 9.05 -24.42 -68.08
C PRO A 168 10.18 -24.19 -69.09
N ALA A 169 10.60 -25.33 -69.67
CA ALA A 169 11.37 -25.60 -70.90
C ALA A 169 12.89 -25.38 -70.86
#